data_AF-A0AAQ3NAK0-F1
#
_entry.id   AF-A0AAQ3NAK0-F1
#
_cell.length_a   1.000
_cell.length_b   1.000
_cell.length_c   1.000
_cell.angle_alpha   90.00
_cell.angle_beta   90.00
_cell.angle_gamma   90.00
#
_symmetry.space_group_name_H-M   'P 1'
#
loop_
_entity.id
_entity.type
_entity.pdbx_description
1 polymer ?
#
loop_
_entity_poly.entity_id
_entity_poly.type
_entity_poly.pdbx_seq_one_letter_code
_entity_poly.pdbx_strand_id
1 'polypeptide(L)'
;MVRQPLSKRANKYLRKFRKWPHSPYKTSWHHNFGQQQAMQKLKQATLEMGFSREPQTANLPHPFLLSTLLDSFKAYSCDPTPKAYYFVIKTLINTSQLQDIPALLDHLEHLEKFETPESILVYLIRFYGLSDKVQDAVDLFFRIPRFRCTPTVCSLNLVLSLLCRKREYLKMVPDILLKSQHMNIRIEESTFRVLIKALCRIKRLGYAIKMLNCMIEDGYGLDETICSSIISSLCEQDDLTSVEALIVWRDMRKVGFCPGVRDYTNMIRFLVKEGKGMDALDVLNQQKQDGIKPDVVNYTMVLSGLVAEGEYVKLDQLFDEILVLGVVPDVYSYNVYINGLCKQNNIDEAFKIVASMEELECKPNVVTCNTLLGALCLAGDLRKAREVMKEMGWKGVGLNLHSYRIMLDGLVGKGEIGEACFLLEEMLEKCLFPRSSTFDNIIFQMCQKGLIAEAIELTKKIVAKSFVPGARTWEALLLKSGFKQGFSETTFFGLLGQN
;
A
#
# COMPACT_ATOMS: atom_id res chain seq x y z
N MET A 1 -32.25 83.25 65.07
CA MET A 1 -33.33 84.24 64.81
C MET A 1 -33.14 84.75 63.38
N VAL A 2 -34.07 84.78 62.44
CA VAL A 2 -35.52 84.52 62.38
C VAL A 2 -35.78 84.19 60.90
N ARG A 3 -36.54 83.11 60.66
CA ARG A 3 -37.21 82.80 59.39
C ARG A 3 -38.10 83.95 58.96
N GLN A 4 -38.33 84.16 57.67
CA GLN A 4 -39.69 84.34 57.12
C GLN A 4 -39.74 84.12 55.60
N PRO A 5 -40.91 83.79 55.03
CA PRO A 5 -41.04 82.61 54.18
C PRO A 5 -41.85 82.81 52.88
N LEU A 6 -42.00 81.70 52.14
CA LEU A 6 -43.05 81.38 51.16
C LEU A 6 -43.04 82.10 49.80
N SER A 7 -42.79 81.32 48.76
CA SER A 7 -43.68 81.33 47.59
C SER A 7 -43.58 80.00 46.84
N LYS A 8 -44.67 79.22 46.90
CA LYS A 8 -44.92 78.03 46.10
C LYS A 8 -44.86 78.40 44.62
N ARG A 9 -43.83 77.96 43.88
CA ARG A 9 -43.94 77.77 42.43
C ARG A 9 -43.63 76.34 42.06
N ALA A 10 -44.68 75.70 41.56
CA ALA A 10 -44.70 74.35 41.07
C ALA A 10 -43.59 74.10 40.04
N ASN A 11 -42.71 73.14 40.33
CA ASN A 11 -41.83 72.53 39.33
C ASN A 11 -42.70 71.72 38.36
N LYS A 12 -43.24 72.41 37.35
CA LYS A 12 -44.09 71.82 36.30
C LYS A 12 -43.48 71.98 34.90
N TYR A 13 -42.14 71.95 34.77
CA TYR A 13 -41.48 72.13 33.46
C TYR A 13 -40.25 71.24 33.20
N LEU A 14 -40.14 70.03 33.76
CA LEU A 14 -39.07 69.08 33.37
C LEU A 14 -39.55 67.63 33.20
N ARG A 15 -40.66 67.42 32.49
CA ARG A 15 -41.15 66.06 32.16
C ARG A 15 -41.59 65.85 30.69
N LYS A 16 -41.17 66.68 29.73
CA LYS A 16 -41.62 66.52 28.33
C LYS A 16 -40.58 66.24 27.26
N PHE A 17 -39.27 66.28 27.53
CA PHE A 17 -38.27 65.90 26.51
C PHE A 17 -37.05 65.19 27.10
N ARG A 18 -37.21 63.92 27.44
CA ARG A 18 -36.12 62.93 27.35
C ARG A 18 -36.62 61.81 26.45
N LYS A 19 -36.22 61.82 25.17
CA LYS A 19 -36.21 60.58 24.40
C LYS A 19 -35.20 59.68 25.11
N TRP A 20 -35.64 58.57 25.68
CA TRP A 20 -34.73 57.54 26.16
C TRP A 20 -33.82 57.16 24.99
N PRO A 21 -32.48 57.24 25.12
CA PRO A 21 -31.63 56.59 24.13
C PRO A 21 -32.02 55.10 24.14
N HIS A 22 -32.46 54.58 22.99
CA HIS A 22 -32.74 53.16 22.87
C HIS A 22 -31.49 52.40 23.30
N SER A 23 -31.62 51.56 24.34
CA SER A 23 -30.51 50.74 24.82
C SER A 23 -29.95 49.90 23.67
N PRO A 24 -28.63 49.91 23.41
CA PRO A 24 -28.01 49.08 22.37
C PRO A 24 -28.25 47.58 22.59
N TYR A 25 -28.67 47.16 23.78
CA TYR A 25 -29.01 45.77 24.10
C TYR A 25 -30.36 45.33 23.52
N LYS A 26 -31.33 46.24 23.33
CA LYS A 26 -32.66 45.86 22.79
C LYS A 26 -32.58 45.54 21.30
N THR A 27 -31.77 46.26 20.52
CA THR A 27 -31.63 46.02 19.08
C THR A 27 -30.88 44.74 18.76
N SER A 28 -29.81 44.41 19.50
CA SER A 28 -29.08 43.14 19.32
C SER A 28 -29.92 41.92 19.70
N TRP A 29 -30.68 41.99 20.80
CA TRP A 29 -31.53 40.87 21.23
C TRP A 29 -32.69 40.61 20.27
N HIS A 30 -33.41 41.65 19.82
CA HIS A 30 -34.50 41.49 18.85
C HIS A 30 -34.01 40.98 17.49
N HIS A 31 -32.84 41.43 17.02
CA HIS A 31 -32.23 40.88 15.78
C HIS A 31 -31.81 39.41 15.93
N ASN A 32 -31.14 39.06 17.03
CA ASN A 32 -30.73 37.67 17.28
C ASN A 32 -31.92 36.73 17.46
N PHE A 33 -32.96 37.20 18.16
CA PHE A 33 -34.21 36.45 18.35
C PHE A 33 -34.97 36.26 17.03
N GLY A 34 -35.08 37.31 16.20
CA GLY A 34 -35.69 37.24 14.87
C GLY A 34 -34.93 36.29 13.94
N GLN A 35 -33.60 36.29 13.97
CA GLN A 35 -32.78 35.34 13.21
C GLN A 35 -32.97 33.88 13.68
N GLN A 36 -33.12 33.65 14.99
CA GLN A 36 -33.41 32.31 15.52
C GLN A 36 -34.80 31.80 15.11
N GLN A 37 -35.82 32.67 15.13
CA GLN A 37 -37.18 32.33 14.68
C GLN A 37 -37.24 32.08 13.17
N ALA A 38 -36.55 32.91 12.36
CA ALA A 38 -36.41 32.69 10.92
C ALA A 38 -35.73 31.35 10.62
N MET A 39 -34.68 30.99 11.37
CA MET A 39 -33.99 29.71 11.24
C MET A 39 -34.86 28.52 11.65
N GLN A 40 -35.70 28.65 12.68
CA GLN A 40 -36.66 27.60 13.07
C GLN A 40 -37.74 27.40 12.01
N LYS A 41 -38.28 28.49 11.44
CA LYS A 41 -39.26 28.44 10.34
C LYS A 41 -38.66 27.76 9.09
N LEU A 42 -37.41 28.09 8.75
CA LEU A 42 -36.69 27.43 7.67
C LEU A 42 -36.53 25.92 7.94
N LYS A 43 -36.16 25.53 9.16
CA LYS A 43 -36.05 24.11 9.55
C LYS A 43 -37.39 23.37 9.42
N GLN A 44 -38.48 23.98 9.86
CA GLN A 44 -39.83 23.41 9.74
C GLN A 44 -40.23 23.20 8.27
N ALA A 45 -40.05 24.23 7.43
CA ALA A 45 -40.33 24.14 6.00
C ALA A 45 -39.48 23.05 5.30
N THR A 46 -38.22 22.85 5.72
CA THR A 46 -37.38 21.77 5.19
C THR A 46 -37.75 20.37 5.71
N LEU A 47 -38.32 20.26 6.91
CA LEU A 47 -38.79 18.99 7.48
C LEU A 47 -40.09 18.53 6.82
N GLU A 48 -41.01 19.47 6.53
CA GLU A 48 -42.24 19.21 5.79
C GLU A 48 -41.97 18.66 4.38
N MET A 49 -40.85 19.03 3.76
CA MET A 49 -40.37 18.40 2.51
C MET A 49 -39.89 16.94 2.68
N GLY A 50 -39.36 16.57 3.84
CA GLY A 50 -38.85 15.22 4.11
C GLY A 50 -39.95 14.16 4.32
N PHE A 51 -41.16 14.58 4.68
CA PHE A 51 -42.32 13.70 4.88
C PHE A 51 -43.15 13.46 3.61
N SER A 52 -42.94 14.22 2.54
CA SER A 52 -43.61 14.03 1.24
C SER A 52 -42.81 13.08 0.33
N ARG A 53 -42.69 11.81 0.73
CA ARG A 53 -42.20 10.72 -0.13
C ARG A 53 -43.34 10.21 -1.03
N GLU A 54 -43.78 11.02 -2.00
CA GLU A 54 -44.44 10.49 -3.20
C GLU A 54 -43.90 11.20 -4.44
N PRO A 55 -43.59 10.46 -5.52
CA PRO A 55 -43.10 11.04 -6.77
C PRO A 55 -44.29 11.63 -7.53
N GLN A 56 -44.75 12.81 -7.13
CA GLN A 56 -45.65 13.60 -7.97
C GLN A 56 -44.86 14.68 -8.67
N THR A 57 -44.86 14.56 -10.00
CA THR A 57 -44.63 15.59 -10.99
C THR A 57 -45.31 16.90 -10.59
N ALA A 58 -44.62 17.73 -9.83
CA ALA A 58 -44.99 19.12 -9.60
C ALA A 58 -43.74 19.95 -9.82
N ASN A 59 -43.79 20.81 -10.84
CA ASN A 59 -42.83 21.88 -11.10
C ASN A 59 -42.69 22.76 -9.85
N LEU A 60 -41.85 22.36 -8.90
CA LEU A 60 -41.37 23.25 -7.86
C LEU A 60 -40.43 24.26 -8.54
N PRO A 61 -40.61 25.58 -8.37
CA PRO A 61 -39.77 26.57 -9.02
C PRO A 61 -38.34 26.45 -8.48
N HIS A 62 -37.42 25.93 -9.29
CA HIS A 62 -36.00 25.93 -8.97
C HIS A 62 -35.45 27.37 -9.05
N PRO A 63 -34.68 27.86 -8.05
CA PRO A 63 -34.26 27.19 -6.81
C PRO A 63 -35.23 27.37 -5.62
N PHE A 64 -36.04 26.35 -5.30
CA PHE A 64 -37.13 26.39 -4.30
C PHE A 64 -36.61 26.56 -2.85
N LEU A 65 -35.46 25.97 -2.53
CA LEU A 65 -34.87 26.10 -1.20
C LEU A 65 -34.22 27.47 -0.97
N LEU A 66 -33.76 28.13 -2.03
CA LEU A 66 -33.27 29.50 -1.96
C LEU A 66 -34.43 30.48 -1.75
N SER A 67 -35.55 30.33 -2.48
CA SER A 67 -36.75 31.15 -2.26
C SER A 67 -37.31 30.95 -0.85
N THR A 68 -37.38 29.70 -0.37
CA THR A 68 -37.82 29.38 1.00
C THR A 68 -36.94 30.02 2.07
N LEU A 69 -35.61 30.05 1.87
CA LEU A 69 -34.68 30.75 2.76
C LEU A 69 -34.95 32.26 2.76
N LEU A 70 -35.10 32.87 1.58
CA LEU A 70 -35.36 34.30 1.46
C LEU A 70 -36.70 34.69 2.08
N ASP A 71 -37.76 33.91 1.87
CA ASP A 71 -39.09 34.20 2.41
C ASP A 71 -39.17 33.98 3.92
N SER A 72 -38.45 32.98 4.45
CA SER A 72 -38.35 32.73 5.89
C SER A 72 -37.66 33.87 6.63
N PHE A 73 -36.62 34.46 6.03
CA PHE A 73 -35.88 35.57 6.63
C PHE A 73 -36.57 36.93 6.40
N LYS A 74 -37.20 37.14 5.24
CA LYS A 74 -38.05 38.32 4.96
C LYS A 74 -39.23 38.42 5.94
N ALA A 75 -39.85 37.31 6.31
CA ALA A 75 -40.99 37.28 7.24
C ALA A 75 -40.68 37.89 8.62
N TYR A 76 -39.42 37.91 9.03
CA TYR A 76 -38.96 38.49 10.30
C TYR A 76 -38.09 39.75 10.11
N SER A 77 -38.12 40.34 8.91
CA SER A 77 -37.31 41.52 8.54
C SER A 77 -35.82 41.38 8.88
N CYS A 78 -35.28 40.16 8.77
CA CYS A 78 -33.90 39.84 9.06
C CYS A 78 -33.20 39.37 7.79
N ASP A 79 -31.89 39.62 7.69
CA ASP A 79 -31.08 39.08 6.60
C ASP A 79 -30.63 37.64 6.88
N PRO A 80 -30.53 36.76 5.87
CA PRO A 80 -30.05 35.41 6.04
C PRO A 80 -28.60 35.38 6.55
N THR A 81 -28.36 34.54 7.56
CA THR A 81 -27.02 34.40 8.16
C THR A 81 -26.18 33.33 7.44
N PRO A 82 -24.84 33.36 7.54
CA PRO A 82 -23.99 32.30 7.00
C PRO A 82 -24.38 30.89 7.48
N LYS A 83 -24.87 30.77 8.71
CA LYS A 83 -25.36 29.50 9.29
C LYS A 83 -26.63 28.99 8.60
N ALA A 84 -27.49 29.90 8.14
CA ALA A 84 -28.68 29.54 7.37
C ALA A 84 -28.29 29.03 5.97
N TYR A 85 -27.34 29.68 5.29
CA TYR A 85 -26.80 29.19 4.02
C TYR A 85 -26.12 27.83 4.16
N TYR A 86 -25.29 27.65 5.19
CA TYR A 86 -24.68 26.35 5.49
C TYR A 86 -25.73 25.26 5.72
N PHE A 87 -26.82 25.58 6.44
CA PHE A 87 -27.92 24.63 6.65
C PHE A 87 -28.61 24.28 5.33
N VAL A 88 -28.93 25.24 4.46
CA VAL A 88 -29.55 24.97 3.15
C VAL A 88 -28.62 24.14 2.27
N ILE A 89 -27.33 24.48 2.19
CA ILE A 89 -26.33 23.71 1.46
C ILE A 89 -26.25 22.27 1.99
N LYS A 90 -26.23 22.09 3.31
CA LYS A 90 -26.23 20.77 3.94
C LYS A 90 -27.50 19.99 3.61
N THR A 91 -28.66 20.64 3.61
CA THR A 91 -29.94 20.03 3.25
C THR A 91 -29.97 19.64 1.77
N LEU A 92 -29.54 20.50 0.86
CA LEU A 92 -29.44 20.22 -0.59
C LEU A 92 -28.52 19.02 -0.88
N ILE A 93 -27.41 18.92 -0.16
CA ILE A 93 -26.49 17.79 -0.24
C ILE A 93 -27.16 16.51 0.26
N ASN A 94 -27.87 16.56 1.39
CA ASN A 94 -28.55 15.40 1.95
C ASN A 94 -29.75 14.94 1.10
N THR A 95 -30.40 15.85 0.37
CA THR A 95 -31.52 15.55 -0.54
C THR A 95 -31.08 15.25 -1.97
N SER A 96 -29.77 15.23 -2.26
CA SER A 96 -29.18 15.02 -3.59
C SER A 96 -29.64 16.01 -4.69
N GLN A 97 -30.17 17.18 -4.31
CA GLN A 97 -30.64 18.22 -5.23
C GLN A 97 -29.50 19.14 -5.69
N LEU A 98 -28.55 18.58 -6.44
CA LEU A 98 -27.31 19.27 -6.83
C LEU A 98 -27.50 20.38 -7.88
N GLN A 99 -28.65 20.42 -8.55
CA GLN A 99 -28.98 21.41 -9.58
C GLN A 99 -29.21 22.81 -9.00
N ASP A 100 -29.55 22.91 -7.72
CA ASP A 100 -29.83 24.19 -7.04
C ASP A 100 -28.60 24.87 -6.45
N ILE A 101 -27.47 24.14 -6.36
CA ILE A 101 -26.24 24.67 -5.76
C ILE A 101 -25.66 25.84 -6.58
N PRO A 102 -25.56 25.79 -7.93
CA PRO A 102 -25.08 26.92 -8.72
C PRO A 102 -25.90 28.20 -8.51
N ALA A 103 -27.23 28.11 -8.50
CA ALA A 103 -28.10 29.27 -8.30
C ALA A 103 -27.95 29.88 -6.89
N LEU A 104 -27.73 29.04 -5.88
CA LEU A 104 -27.43 29.49 -4.52
C LEU A 104 -26.04 30.14 -4.43
N LEU A 105 -25.04 29.62 -5.15
CA LEU A 105 -23.71 30.22 -5.25
C LEU A 105 -23.78 31.57 -5.97
N ASP A 106 -24.50 31.67 -7.07
CA ASP A 106 -24.67 32.96 -7.77
C ASP A 106 -25.35 33.99 -6.86
N HIS A 107 -26.35 33.58 -6.08
CA HIS A 107 -26.94 34.45 -5.06
C HIS A 107 -25.92 34.87 -3.98
N LEU A 108 -25.09 33.95 -3.49
CA LEU A 108 -24.03 34.27 -2.51
C LEU A 108 -22.96 35.21 -3.07
N GLU A 109 -22.69 35.16 -4.37
CA GLU A 109 -21.71 36.04 -5.05
C GLU A 109 -22.19 37.51 -5.09
N HIS A 110 -23.51 37.72 -5.28
CA HIS A 110 -24.11 39.06 -5.35
C HIS A 110 -24.47 39.65 -3.97
N LEU A 111 -24.35 38.88 -2.90
CA LEU A 111 -24.67 39.34 -1.56
C LEU A 111 -23.55 40.19 -0.96
N GLU A 112 -23.85 41.47 -0.73
CA GLU A 112 -22.84 42.39 -0.22
C GLU A 112 -22.71 42.44 1.31
N LYS A 113 -23.66 41.82 2.01
CA LYS A 113 -23.94 42.12 3.42
C LYS A 113 -23.01 41.42 4.42
N PHE A 114 -22.41 40.29 4.04
CA PHE A 114 -21.52 39.53 4.90
C PHE A 114 -20.44 38.81 4.10
N GLU A 115 -19.29 38.60 4.72
CA GLU A 115 -18.22 37.74 4.18
C GLU A 115 -18.61 36.28 4.35
N THR A 116 -18.56 35.50 3.27
CA THR A 116 -18.88 34.07 3.36
C THR A 116 -17.76 33.32 4.12
N PRO A 117 -18.09 32.56 5.17
CA PRO A 117 -17.07 31.79 5.87
C PRO A 117 -16.48 30.69 4.98
N GLU A 118 -15.15 30.60 4.94
CA GLU A 118 -14.43 29.60 4.14
C GLU A 118 -14.91 28.16 4.43
N SER A 119 -15.33 27.88 5.67
CA SER A 119 -15.85 26.57 6.09
C SER A 119 -17.02 26.07 5.24
N ILE A 120 -17.86 26.97 4.72
CA ILE A 120 -19.00 26.62 3.86
C ILE A 120 -18.49 26.17 2.49
N LEU A 121 -17.53 26.90 1.93
CA LEU A 121 -16.93 26.62 0.62
C LEU A 121 -16.08 25.34 0.67
N VAL A 122 -15.30 25.15 1.75
CA VAL A 122 -14.54 23.91 2.02
C VAL A 122 -15.48 22.70 2.14
N TYR A 123 -16.64 22.85 2.79
CA TYR A 123 -17.64 21.79 2.88
C TYR A 123 -18.19 21.40 1.49
N LEU A 124 -18.48 22.39 0.64
CA LEU A 124 -18.91 22.16 -0.74
C LEU A 124 -17.84 21.50 -1.61
N ILE A 125 -16.59 21.99 -1.55
CA ILE A 125 -15.45 21.40 -2.26
C ILE A 125 -15.28 19.93 -1.86
N ARG A 126 -15.38 19.64 -0.55
CA ARG A 126 -15.29 18.27 -0.03
C ARG A 126 -16.42 17.39 -0.56
N PHE A 127 -17.63 17.93 -0.63
CA PHE A 127 -18.78 17.23 -1.19
C PHE A 127 -18.59 16.93 -2.68
N TYR A 128 -18.23 17.93 -3.50
CA TYR A 128 -17.94 17.72 -4.91
C TYR A 128 -16.84 16.67 -5.14
N GLY A 129 -15.82 16.66 -4.27
CA GLY A 129 -14.80 15.63 -4.26
C GLY A 129 -15.26 14.21 -3.89
N LEU A 130 -16.34 14.06 -3.10
CA LEU A 130 -16.97 12.77 -2.82
C LEU A 130 -17.89 12.32 -3.96
N SER A 131 -18.51 13.27 -4.67
CA SER A 131 -19.38 13.01 -5.83
C SER A 131 -18.62 12.90 -7.15
N ASP A 132 -17.29 12.81 -7.12
CA ASP A 132 -16.39 12.71 -8.29
C ASP A 132 -16.51 13.89 -9.29
N LYS A 133 -17.04 15.04 -8.84
CA LYS A 133 -17.18 16.28 -9.61
C LYS A 133 -15.99 17.20 -9.37
N VAL A 134 -14.81 16.74 -9.79
CA VAL A 134 -13.54 17.42 -9.49
C VAL A 134 -13.43 18.79 -10.16
N GLN A 135 -13.96 18.94 -11.39
CA GLN A 135 -13.94 20.22 -12.10
C GLN A 135 -14.78 21.29 -11.37
N ASP A 136 -15.99 20.96 -10.93
CA ASP A 136 -16.85 21.86 -10.15
C ASP A 136 -16.17 22.29 -8.84
N ALA A 137 -15.41 21.40 -8.21
CA ALA A 137 -14.64 21.71 -7.01
C ALA A 137 -13.50 22.72 -7.28
N VAL A 138 -12.79 22.56 -8.41
CA VAL A 138 -11.72 23.48 -8.85
C VAL A 138 -12.31 24.84 -9.24
N ASP A 139 -13.42 24.85 -9.96
CA ASP A 139 -14.09 26.09 -10.37
C ASP A 139 -14.61 26.86 -9.16
N LEU A 140 -15.18 26.15 -8.16
CA LEU A 140 -15.58 26.75 -6.90
C LEU A 140 -14.39 27.35 -6.14
N PHE A 141 -13.24 26.67 -6.11
CA PHE A 141 -12.02 27.18 -5.48
C PHE A 141 -11.56 28.51 -6.11
N PHE A 142 -11.57 28.60 -7.44
CA PHE A 142 -11.22 29.86 -8.12
C PHE A 142 -12.27 30.97 -7.93
N ARG A 143 -13.51 30.62 -7.61
CA ARG A 143 -14.57 31.57 -7.28
C ARG A 143 -14.51 32.08 -5.83
N ILE A 144 -13.74 31.46 -4.92
CA ILE A 144 -13.66 31.84 -3.49
C ILE A 144 -13.51 33.37 -3.27
N PRO A 145 -12.58 34.08 -3.95
CA PRO A 145 -12.40 35.52 -3.76
C PRO A 145 -13.64 36.35 -4.12
N ARG A 146 -14.48 35.87 -5.03
CA ARG A 146 -15.71 36.57 -5.44
C ARG A 146 -16.77 36.59 -4.34
N PHE A 147 -16.72 35.63 -3.42
CA PHE A 147 -17.58 35.58 -2.24
C PHE A 147 -17.05 36.41 -1.05
N ARG A 148 -16.09 37.32 -1.31
CA ARG A 148 -15.44 38.19 -0.30
C ARG A 148 -14.75 37.39 0.80
N CYS A 149 -14.38 36.15 0.49
CA CYS A 149 -13.65 35.27 1.37
C CYS A 149 -12.19 35.25 0.92
N THR A 150 -11.25 35.47 1.84
CA THR A 150 -9.83 35.24 1.57
C THR A 150 -9.57 33.73 1.61
N PRO A 151 -9.19 33.09 0.48
CA PRO A 151 -8.88 31.67 0.49
C PRO A 151 -7.64 31.40 1.34
N THR A 152 -7.64 30.31 2.10
CA THR A 152 -6.48 29.87 2.88
C THR A 152 -5.87 28.60 2.32
N VAL A 153 -4.75 28.18 2.90
CA VAL A 153 -4.08 26.92 2.57
C VAL A 153 -5.00 25.72 2.80
N CYS A 154 -6.00 25.82 3.69
CA CYS A 154 -6.98 24.76 3.93
C CYS A 154 -7.80 24.41 2.68
N SER A 155 -8.33 25.41 1.97
CA SER A 155 -9.11 25.18 0.74
C SER A 155 -8.21 24.68 -0.40
N LEU A 156 -6.99 25.21 -0.52
CA LEU A 156 -5.99 24.74 -1.48
C LEU A 156 -5.63 23.26 -1.25
N ASN A 157 -5.27 22.88 -0.03
CA ASN A 157 -4.89 21.50 0.32
C ASN A 157 -6.03 20.51 0.09
N LEU A 158 -7.27 20.93 0.33
CA LEU A 158 -8.44 20.11 0.04
C LEU A 158 -8.54 19.82 -1.46
N VAL A 159 -8.48 20.86 -2.30
CA VAL A 159 -8.55 20.71 -3.77
C VAL A 159 -7.39 19.84 -4.27
N LEU A 160 -6.16 20.12 -3.83
CA LEU A 160 -4.99 19.32 -4.19
C LEU A 160 -5.18 17.86 -3.78
N SER A 161 -5.67 17.59 -2.57
CA SER A 161 -5.90 16.21 -2.10
C SER A 161 -6.92 15.44 -2.94
N LEU A 162 -7.88 16.14 -3.57
CA LEU A 162 -8.89 15.55 -4.46
C LEU A 162 -8.29 15.23 -5.84
N LEU A 163 -7.58 16.20 -6.42
CA LEU A 163 -6.90 16.03 -7.72
C LEU A 163 -5.88 14.89 -7.68
N CYS A 164 -5.14 14.84 -6.57
CA CYS A 164 -4.14 13.85 -6.29
C CYS A 164 -4.66 12.41 -6.06
N ARG A 165 -5.98 12.16 -6.12
CA ARG A 165 -6.53 10.80 -6.07
C ARG A 165 -6.44 10.07 -7.40
N LYS A 166 -6.56 10.79 -8.52
CA LYS A 166 -6.57 10.22 -9.87
C LYS A 166 -5.43 10.79 -10.70
N ARG A 167 -4.78 9.94 -11.47
CA ARG A 167 -3.63 10.30 -12.31
C ARG A 167 -3.97 11.35 -13.38
N GLU A 168 -5.21 11.35 -13.86
CA GLU A 168 -5.70 12.25 -14.92
C GLU A 168 -5.66 13.72 -14.50
N TYR A 169 -6.03 14.01 -13.23
CA TYR A 169 -6.12 15.37 -12.72
C TYR A 169 -4.80 15.97 -12.24
N LEU A 170 -3.72 15.17 -12.18
CA LEU A 170 -2.39 15.67 -11.83
C LEU A 170 -1.90 16.79 -12.75
N LYS A 171 -2.33 16.78 -14.02
CA LYS A 171 -1.95 17.82 -15.00
C LYS A 171 -2.44 19.21 -14.61
N MET A 172 -3.51 19.30 -13.81
CA MET A 172 -4.10 20.57 -13.37
C MET A 172 -3.40 21.16 -12.15
N VAL A 173 -2.59 20.37 -11.43
CA VAL A 173 -1.94 20.79 -10.18
C VAL A 173 -1.01 22.00 -10.37
N PRO A 174 -0.12 22.05 -11.39
CA PRO A 174 0.74 23.21 -11.62
C PRO A 174 -0.04 24.51 -11.86
N ASP A 175 -1.10 24.45 -12.68
CA ASP A 175 -1.94 25.62 -12.98
C ASP A 175 -2.66 26.15 -11.74
N ILE A 176 -3.13 25.25 -10.87
CA ILE A 176 -3.77 25.60 -9.60
C ILE A 176 -2.77 26.22 -8.64
N LEU A 177 -1.56 25.70 -8.54
CA LEU A 177 -0.51 26.28 -7.69
C LEU A 177 -0.12 27.68 -8.18
N LEU A 178 0.10 27.89 -9.48
CA LEU A 178 0.40 29.21 -10.05
C LEU A 178 -0.73 30.22 -9.77
N LYS A 179 -1.98 29.81 -9.99
CA LYS A 179 -3.14 30.68 -9.75
C LYS A 179 -3.36 30.95 -8.26
N SER A 180 -3.03 30.01 -7.38
CA SER A 180 -3.09 30.21 -5.93
C SER A 180 -2.13 31.29 -5.43
N GLN A 181 -0.96 31.44 -6.07
CA GLN A 181 -0.03 32.54 -5.79
C GLN A 181 -0.63 33.90 -6.17
N HIS A 182 -1.32 33.99 -7.32
CA HIS A 182 -2.07 35.20 -7.71
C HIS A 182 -3.24 35.52 -6.77
N MET A 183 -3.76 34.51 -6.06
CA MET A 183 -4.77 34.67 -5.01
C MET A 183 -4.16 35.01 -3.64
N ASN A 184 -2.85 35.30 -3.58
CA ASN A 184 -2.07 35.60 -2.37
C ASN A 184 -2.05 34.45 -1.32
N ILE A 185 -2.25 33.20 -1.75
CA ILE A 185 -2.09 32.04 -0.87
C ILE A 185 -0.62 31.65 -0.85
N ARG A 186 0.00 31.64 0.33
CA ARG A 186 1.37 31.14 0.49
C ARG A 186 1.36 29.63 0.59
N ILE A 187 2.31 28.99 -0.10
CA ILE A 187 2.53 27.54 0.03
C ILE A 187 3.17 27.31 1.39
N GLU A 188 2.58 26.41 2.18
CA GLU A 188 3.08 26.00 3.49
C GLU A 188 3.53 24.52 3.44
N GLU A 189 4.20 24.06 4.50
CA GLU A 189 4.58 22.66 4.71
C GLU A 189 3.41 21.69 4.48
N SER A 190 2.20 22.07 4.89
CA SER A 190 0.98 21.26 4.73
C SER A 190 0.63 20.97 3.26
N THR A 191 0.97 21.89 2.35
CA THR A 191 0.78 21.73 0.90
C THR A 191 1.77 20.74 0.32
N PHE A 192 3.06 20.89 0.66
CA PHE A 192 4.10 19.93 0.27
C PHE A 192 3.75 18.51 0.72
N ARG A 193 3.25 18.36 1.95
CA ARG A 193 2.79 17.07 2.49
C ARG A 193 1.72 16.41 1.65
N VAL A 194 0.70 17.15 1.22
CA VAL A 194 -0.39 16.63 0.38
C VAL A 194 0.16 16.17 -0.97
N LEU A 195 1.01 17.00 -1.60
CA LEU A 195 1.58 16.73 -2.92
C LEU A 195 2.54 15.54 -2.90
N ILE A 196 3.45 15.46 -1.94
CA ILE A 196 4.42 14.36 -1.85
C ILE A 196 3.68 13.04 -1.60
N LYS A 197 2.76 12.99 -0.63
CA LYS A 197 1.98 11.78 -0.33
C LYS A 197 1.17 11.31 -1.54
N ALA A 198 0.66 12.24 -2.32
CA ALA A 198 -0.02 11.94 -3.58
C ALA A 198 0.92 11.37 -4.65
N LEU A 199 2.08 11.99 -4.84
CA LEU A 199 3.08 11.53 -5.81
C LEU A 199 3.61 10.14 -5.46
N CYS A 200 3.79 9.83 -4.17
CA CYS A 200 4.10 8.48 -3.68
C CYS A 200 3.00 7.46 -4.05
N ARG A 201 1.72 7.82 -3.89
CA ARG A 201 0.58 6.94 -4.29
C ARG A 201 0.51 6.70 -5.79
N ILE A 202 0.85 7.72 -6.58
CA ILE A 202 0.80 7.67 -8.05
C ILE A 202 2.10 7.09 -8.64
N LYS A 203 3.03 6.65 -7.78
CA LYS A 203 4.31 6.04 -8.17
C LYS A 203 5.15 6.95 -9.06
N ARG A 204 5.23 8.23 -8.71
CA ARG A 204 6.04 9.24 -9.40
C ARG A 204 7.13 9.76 -8.45
N LEU A 205 8.02 8.88 -8.04
CA LEU A 205 9.03 9.14 -7.01
C LEU A 205 10.01 10.27 -7.37
N GLY A 206 10.47 10.36 -8.61
CA GLY A 206 11.38 11.43 -9.02
C GLY A 206 10.80 12.84 -8.79
N TYR A 207 9.49 13.01 -8.98
CA TYR A 207 8.82 14.28 -8.68
C TYR A 207 8.60 14.47 -7.17
N ALA A 208 8.33 13.39 -6.43
CA ALA A 208 8.20 13.44 -4.97
C ALA A 208 9.52 13.88 -4.30
N ILE A 209 10.66 13.36 -4.76
CA ILE A 209 11.99 13.74 -4.27
C ILE A 209 12.32 15.19 -4.62
N LYS A 210 12.03 15.64 -5.85
CA LYS A 210 12.19 17.05 -6.22
C LYS A 210 11.36 17.98 -5.34
N MET A 211 10.11 17.60 -5.06
CA MET A 211 9.22 18.36 -4.18
C MET A 211 9.73 18.40 -2.73
N LEU A 212 10.34 17.31 -2.25
CA LEU A 212 11.01 17.29 -0.95
C LEU A 212 12.22 18.24 -0.92
N ASN A 213 13.03 18.25 -1.98
CA ASN A 213 14.18 19.17 -2.08
C ASN A 213 13.73 20.64 -2.11
N CYS A 214 12.68 20.98 -2.85
CA CYS A 214 12.08 22.31 -2.81
C CYS A 214 11.62 22.69 -1.39
N MET A 215 11.00 21.76 -0.67
CA MET A 215 10.54 21.99 0.71
C MET A 215 11.72 22.30 1.66
N ILE A 216 12.86 21.63 1.48
CA ILE A 216 14.09 21.88 2.24
C ILE A 216 14.72 23.24 1.86
N GLU A 217 14.77 23.56 0.57
CA GLU A 217 15.29 24.84 0.04
C GLU A 217 14.48 26.04 0.56
N ASP A 218 13.16 25.88 0.70
CA ASP A 218 12.26 26.89 1.26
C ASP A 218 12.36 27.02 2.79
N GLY A 219 13.19 26.19 3.45
CA GLY A 219 13.47 26.27 4.89
C GLY A 219 12.46 25.55 5.78
N TYR A 220 11.60 24.69 5.22
CA TYR A 220 10.68 23.87 6.02
C TYR A 220 11.39 22.63 6.58
N GLY A 221 11.01 22.23 7.80
CA GLY A 221 11.54 21.04 8.45
C GLY A 221 11.04 19.75 7.80
N LEU A 222 11.82 18.68 7.87
CA LEU A 222 11.38 17.37 7.38
C LEU A 222 10.34 16.77 8.31
N ASP A 223 9.17 16.42 7.76
CA ASP A 223 8.20 15.57 8.43
C ASP A 223 8.60 14.10 8.23
N GLU A 224 8.91 13.41 9.34
CA GLU A 224 9.25 11.99 9.36
C GLU A 224 8.24 11.14 8.58
N THR A 225 6.95 11.48 8.67
CA THR A 225 5.88 10.71 8.01
C THR A 225 5.91 10.84 6.49
N ILE A 226 6.39 11.98 5.97
CA ILE A 226 6.58 12.19 4.53
C ILE A 226 7.78 11.37 4.06
N CYS A 227 8.91 11.46 4.76
CA CYS A 227 10.12 10.70 4.45
C CYS A 227 9.86 9.18 4.48
N SER A 228 9.22 8.65 5.53
CA SER A 228 8.84 7.23 5.58
C SER A 228 7.89 6.82 4.45
N SER A 229 7.02 7.73 3.99
CA SER A 229 6.13 7.47 2.85
C SER A 229 6.90 7.42 1.53
N ILE A 230 7.92 8.27 1.36
CA ILE A 230 8.82 8.21 0.21
C ILE A 230 9.64 6.92 0.24
N ILE A 231 10.25 6.55 1.38
CA ILE A 231 11.01 5.29 1.53
C ILE A 231 10.12 4.07 1.23
N SER A 232 8.92 4.01 1.81
CA SER A 232 8.00 2.89 1.53
C SER A 232 7.63 2.82 0.05
N SER A 233 7.38 3.96 -0.59
CA SER A 233 7.08 4.03 -2.02
C SER A 233 8.29 3.67 -2.91
N LEU A 234 9.51 4.02 -2.49
CA LEU A 234 10.78 3.64 -3.12
C LEU A 234 10.95 2.12 -3.10
N CYS A 235 10.78 1.49 -1.94
CA CYS A 235 10.97 0.06 -1.78
C CYS A 235 9.90 -0.82 -2.49
N GLU A 236 8.76 -0.24 -2.86
CA GLU A 236 7.68 -0.93 -3.58
C GLU A 236 7.79 -0.84 -5.11
N GLN A 237 8.68 0.01 -5.64
CA GLN A 237 8.81 0.22 -7.09
C GLN A 237 10.04 -0.52 -7.65
N ASP A 238 9.85 -1.22 -8.77
CA ASP A 238 10.93 -1.89 -9.50
C ASP A 238 11.66 -0.93 -10.48
N ASP A 239 11.22 0.33 -10.56
CA ASP A 239 11.72 1.31 -11.54
C ASP A 239 13.05 1.99 -11.11
N LEU A 240 13.41 1.95 -9.82
CA LEU A 240 14.63 2.62 -9.31
C LEU A 240 15.75 1.64 -9.03
N THR A 241 16.97 2.08 -9.34
CA THR A 241 18.17 1.31 -9.01
C THR A 241 18.47 1.35 -7.51
N SER A 242 19.10 0.29 -6.99
CA SER A 242 19.58 0.24 -5.60
C SER A 242 20.50 1.40 -5.23
N VAL A 243 21.29 1.91 -6.18
CA VAL A 243 22.20 3.05 -5.99
C VAL A 243 21.42 4.35 -5.74
N GLU A 244 20.40 4.64 -6.54
CA GLU A 244 19.57 5.84 -6.36
C GLU A 244 18.82 5.80 -5.03
N ALA A 245 18.28 4.65 -4.64
CA ALA A 245 17.61 4.48 -3.36
C ALA A 245 18.55 4.75 -2.17
N LEU A 246 19.80 4.28 -2.23
CA LEU A 246 20.81 4.53 -1.20
C LEU A 246 21.26 5.99 -1.14
N ILE A 247 21.33 6.69 -2.27
CA ILE A 247 21.60 8.14 -2.31
C ILE A 247 20.48 8.89 -1.59
N VAL A 248 19.22 8.62 -1.95
CA VAL A 248 18.06 9.27 -1.32
C VAL A 248 18.02 8.98 0.18
N TRP A 249 18.28 7.73 0.59
CA TRP A 249 18.37 7.34 1.99
C TRP A 249 19.43 8.15 2.77
N ARG A 250 20.66 8.24 2.22
CA ARG A 250 21.76 8.98 2.84
C ARG A 250 21.47 10.47 2.92
N ASP A 251 20.91 11.05 1.86
CA ASP A 251 20.62 12.47 1.80
C ASP A 251 19.48 12.84 2.76
N MET A 252 18.41 12.05 2.84
CA MET A 252 17.34 12.26 3.83
C MET A 252 17.88 12.25 5.26
N ARG A 253 18.77 11.31 5.59
CA ARG A 253 19.38 11.25 6.93
C ARG A 253 20.28 12.45 7.23
N LYS A 254 21.06 12.94 6.25
CA LYS A 254 21.89 14.16 6.43
C LYS A 254 21.07 15.40 6.76
N VAL A 255 19.86 15.49 6.22
CA VAL A 255 18.95 16.62 6.46
C VAL A 255 18.17 16.48 7.78
N GLY A 256 18.35 15.36 8.50
CA GLY A 256 17.79 15.17 9.85
C GLY A 256 16.63 14.18 9.94
N PHE A 257 16.33 13.42 8.88
CA PHE A 257 15.38 12.31 8.96
C PHE A 257 15.89 11.21 9.90
N CYS A 258 15.06 10.82 10.87
CA CYS A 258 15.31 9.71 11.78
C CYS A 258 14.47 8.50 11.32
N PRO A 259 15.05 7.50 10.63
CA PRO A 259 14.27 6.39 10.10
C PRO A 259 13.73 5.49 11.22
N GLY A 260 12.47 5.09 11.12
CA GLY A 260 11.87 4.13 12.05
C GLY A 260 12.17 2.68 11.71
N VAL A 261 11.77 1.74 12.58
CA VAL A 261 11.92 0.28 12.36
C VAL A 261 11.41 -0.16 10.98
N ARG A 262 10.21 0.32 10.60
CA ARG A 262 9.59 -0.02 9.31
C ARG A 262 10.44 0.44 8.12
N ASP A 263 11.08 1.61 8.23
CA ASP A 263 11.85 2.19 7.15
C ASP A 263 13.13 1.38 6.91
N TYR A 264 13.80 0.95 7.98
CA TYR A 264 14.92 0.00 7.91
C TYR A 264 14.52 -1.34 7.30
N THR A 265 13.45 -1.97 7.80
CA THR A 265 12.99 -3.27 7.29
C THR A 265 12.62 -3.19 5.80
N ASN A 266 11.98 -2.09 5.37
CA ASN A 266 11.65 -1.89 3.96
C ASN A 266 12.90 -1.72 3.09
N MET A 267 13.87 -0.92 3.54
CA MET A 267 15.13 -0.71 2.81
C MET A 267 15.95 -2.00 2.70
N ILE A 268 16.09 -2.75 3.80
CA ILE A 268 16.77 -4.06 3.81
C ILE A 268 16.09 -5.03 2.84
N ARG A 269 14.75 -5.13 2.90
CA ARG A 269 13.98 -6.00 1.99
C ARG A 269 14.21 -5.64 0.53
N PHE A 270 14.21 -4.34 0.21
CA PHE A 270 14.45 -3.84 -1.14
C PHE A 270 15.87 -4.19 -1.63
N LEU A 271 16.90 -3.92 -0.83
CA LEU A 271 18.29 -4.20 -1.21
C LEU A 271 18.54 -5.70 -1.40
N VAL A 272 17.98 -6.55 -0.55
CA VAL A 272 18.08 -8.01 -0.68
C VAL A 272 17.37 -8.50 -1.96
N LYS A 273 16.22 -7.92 -2.32
CA LYS A 273 15.51 -8.24 -3.58
C LYS A 273 16.36 -7.91 -4.81
N GLU A 274 17.10 -6.81 -4.77
CA GLU A 274 18.03 -6.38 -5.82
C GLU A 274 19.37 -7.14 -5.81
N GLY A 275 19.55 -8.10 -4.90
CA GLY A 275 20.78 -8.89 -4.77
C GLY A 275 21.95 -8.14 -4.16
N LYS A 276 21.70 -7.03 -3.44
CA LYS A 276 22.70 -6.20 -2.75
C LYS A 276 22.74 -6.54 -1.26
N GLY A 277 23.31 -7.71 -0.94
CA GLY A 277 23.41 -8.22 0.43
C GLY A 277 24.33 -7.40 1.32
N MET A 278 25.47 -6.96 0.79
CA MET A 278 26.43 -6.12 1.52
C MET A 278 25.87 -4.74 1.86
N ASP A 279 25.17 -4.10 0.91
CA ASP A 279 24.50 -2.81 1.18
C ASP A 279 23.39 -2.99 2.24
N ALA A 280 22.67 -4.12 2.22
CA ALA A 280 21.68 -4.45 3.24
C ALA A 280 22.31 -4.63 4.64
N LEU A 281 23.51 -5.23 4.71
CA LEU A 281 24.29 -5.34 5.94
C LEU A 281 24.72 -3.97 6.48
N ASP A 282 25.12 -3.04 5.61
CA ASP A 282 25.45 -1.67 6.01
C ASP A 282 24.24 -0.94 6.59
N VAL A 283 23.05 -1.11 5.99
CA VAL A 283 21.79 -0.55 6.52
C VAL A 283 21.41 -1.18 7.87
N LEU A 284 21.62 -2.48 8.06
CA LEU A 284 21.42 -3.14 9.37
C LEU A 284 22.42 -2.64 10.43
N ASN A 285 23.68 -2.43 10.06
CA ASN A 285 24.68 -1.83 10.94
C ASN A 285 24.31 -0.39 11.32
N GLN A 286 23.76 0.36 10.37
CA GLN A 286 23.24 1.70 10.62
C GLN A 286 22.01 1.67 11.55
N GLN A 287 21.12 0.69 11.42
CA GLN A 287 20.00 0.49 12.35
C GLN A 287 20.49 0.34 13.80
N LYS A 288 21.54 -0.47 14.00
CA LYS A 288 22.18 -0.65 15.31
C LYS A 288 22.81 0.63 15.85
N GLN A 289 23.51 1.39 15.00
CA GLN A 289 24.15 2.66 15.37
C GLN A 289 23.13 3.71 15.81
N ASP A 290 21.94 3.71 15.20
CA ASP A 290 20.84 4.60 15.55
C ASP A 290 20.11 4.18 16.84
N GLY A 291 20.58 3.12 17.52
CA GLY A 291 19.98 2.61 18.75
C GLY A 291 18.68 1.83 18.53
N ILE A 292 18.34 1.51 17.27
CA ILE A 292 17.16 0.74 16.92
C ILE A 292 17.58 -0.73 16.89
N LYS A 293 17.03 -1.55 17.78
CA LYS A 293 17.35 -2.99 17.84
C LYS A 293 16.79 -3.70 16.60
N PRO A 294 17.62 -4.33 15.75
CA PRO A 294 17.11 -5.17 14.66
C PRO A 294 16.43 -6.41 15.24
N ASP A 295 15.34 -6.84 14.59
CA ASP A 295 14.66 -8.09 14.93
C ASP A 295 15.22 -9.28 14.13
N VAL A 296 14.77 -10.49 14.46
CA VAL A 296 15.17 -11.73 13.77
C VAL A 296 14.94 -11.59 12.26
N VAL A 297 13.81 -11.00 11.85
CA VAL A 297 13.44 -10.85 10.44
C VAL A 297 14.47 -10.02 9.67
N ASN A 298 14.91 -8.89 10.22
CA ASN A 298 15.94 -8.06 9.61
C ASN A 298 17.26 -8.83 9.44
N TYR A 299 17.68 -9.57 10.47
CA TYR A 299 18.86 -10.45 10.39
C TYR A 299 18.71 -11.54 9.33
N THR A 300 17.59 -12.28 9.32
CA THR A 300 17.33 -13.35 8.33
C THR A 300 17.35 -12.82 6.89
N MET A 301 16.78 -11.63 6.66
CA MET A 301 16.80 -11.00 5.34
C MET A 301 18.23 -10.69 4.88
N VAL A 302 19.05 -10.10 5.74
CA VAL A 302 20.46 -9.79 5.41
C VAL A 302 21.27 -11.08 5.20
N LEU A 303 21.12 -12.09 6.07
CA LEU A 303 21.75 -13.40 5.87
C LEU A 303 21.40 -13.98 4.48
N SER A 304 20.13 -13.91 4.07
CA SER A 304 19.70 -14.38 2.76
C SER A 304 20.33 -13.59 1.62
N GLY A 305 20.48 -12.28 1.78
CA GLY A 305 21.18 -11.42 0.81
C GLY A 305 22.66 -11.80 0.68
N LEU A 306 23.35 -12.01 1.80
CA LEU A 306 24.78 -12.40 1.81
C LEU A 306 24.99 -13.77 1.14
N VAL A 307 24.11 -14.75 1.38
CA VAL A 307 24.16 -16.06 0.70
C VAL A 307 23.92 -15.95 -0.80
N ALA A 308 23.13 -14.98 -1.26
CA ALA A 308 22.89 -14.74 -2.68
C ALA A 308 24.09 -14.06 -3.36
N GLU A 309 24.75 -13.14 -2.67
CA GLU A 309 25.94 -12.42 -3.16
C GLU A 309 27.23 -13.26 -3.03
N GLY A 310 27.24 -14.30 -2.19
CA GLY A 310 28.39 -15.18 -1.97
C GLY A 310 29.35 -14.70 -0.88
N GLU A 311 28.91 -13.75 -0.04
CA GLU A 311 29.72 -13.12 1.00
C GLU A 311 29.69 -13.93 2.31
N TYR A 312 30.34 -15.09 2.27
CA TYR A 312 30.27 -16.09 3.34
C TYR A 312 31.01 -15.71 4.63
N VAL A 313 32.10 -14.95 4.54
CA VAL A 313 32.82 -14.49 5.74
C VAL A 313 31.94 -13.56 6.58
N LYS A 314 31.17 -12.71 5.91
CA LYS A 314 30.20 -11.82 6.58
C LYS A 314 28.97 -12.57 7.06
N LEU A 315 28.58 -13.64 6.36
CA LEU A 315 27.52 -14.54 6.80
C LEU A 315 27.83 -15.15 8.17
N ASP A 316 29.03 -15.72 8.35
CA ASP A 316 29.45 -16.33 9.62
C ASP A 316 29.49 -15.30 10.75
N GLN A 317 30.12 -14.13 10.50
CA GLN A 317 30.17 -13.02 11.46
C GLN A 317 28.77 -12.57 11.90
N LEU A 318 27.83 -12.47 10.96
CA LEU A 318 26.47 -12.04 11.27
C LEU A 318 25.69 -13.11 12.03
N PHE A 319 25.89 -14.39 11.72
CA PHE A 319 25.24 -15.48 12.44
C PHE A 319 25.76 -15.58 13.88
N ASP A 320 27.07 -15.46 14.09
CA ASP A 320 27.67 -15.38 15.42
C ASP A 320 27.14 -14.19 16.22
N GLU A 321 26.97 -13.03 15.56
CA GLU A 321 26.41 -11.83 16.18
C GLU A 321 24.98 -12.08 16.71
N ILE A 322 24.12 -12.76 15.94
CA ILE A 322 22.75 -13.11 16.34
C ILE A 322 22.78 -13.91 17.65
N LEU A 323 23.68 -14.90 17.74
CA LEU A 323 23.82 -15.75 18.92
C LEU A 323 24.36 -14.96 20.14
N VAL A 324 25.40 -14.15 19.95
CA VAL A 324 26.03 -13.35 21.02
C VAL A 324 25.07 -12.28 21.57
N LEU A 325 24.25 -11.67 20.72
CA LEU A 325 23.25 -10.67 21.12
C LEU A 325 22.00 -11.29 21.77
N GLY A 326 21.92 -12.63 21.86
CA GLY A 326 20.78 -13.34 22.42
C GLY A 326 19.51 -13.19 21.57
N VAL A 327 19.67 -12.93 20.27
CA VAL A 327 18.56 -12.92 19.31
C VAL A 327 18.30 -14.39 18.95
N VAL A 328 17.15 -14.94 19.34
CA VAL A 328 16.85 -16.36 19.12
C VAL A 328 16.61 -16.61 17.63
N PRO A 329 17.48 -17.36 16.92
CA PRO A 329 17.26 -17.68 15.52
C PRO A 329 16.08 -18.64 15.38
N ASP A 330 15.22 -18.39 14.40
CA ASP A 330 14.12 -19.27 14.05
C ASP A 330 14.54 -20.30 12.99
N VAL A 331 13.62 -21.22 12.65
CA VAL A 331 13.85 -22.26 11.64
C VAL A 331 14.28 -21.66 10.30
N TYR A 332 13.76 -20.48 9.94
CA TYR A 332 14.13 -19.80 8.69
C TYR A 332 15.57 -19.29 8.73
N SER A 333 16.00 -18.69 9.84
CA SER A 333 17.37 -18.19 10.04
C SER A 333 18.39 -19.32 9.97
N TYR A 334 18.13 -20.46 10.64
CA TYR A 334 18.96 -21.65 10.53
C TYR A 334 19.03 -22.19 9.10
N ASN A 335 17.89 -22.29 8.41
CA ASN A 335 17.84 -22.77 7.04
C ASN A 335 18.65 -21.90 6.07
N VAL A 336 18.61 -20.58 6.23
CA VAL A 336 19.43 -19.66 5.42
C VAL A 336 20.92 -19.89 5.68
N TYR A 337 21.32 -20.00 6.95
CA TYR A 337 22.71 -20.23 7.31
C TYR A 337 23.24 -21.59 6.81
N ILE A 338 22.47 -22.67 7.03
CA ILE A 338 22.75 -24.02 6.51
C ILE A 338 22.88 -24.00 4.99
N ASN A 339 21.99 -23.30 4.27
CA ASN A 339 22.10 -23.15 2.82
C ASN A 339 23.40 -22.43 2.41
N GLY A 340 23.82 -21.42 3.17
CA GLY A 340 25.10 -20.75 3.00
C GLY A 340 26.29 -21.71 3.14
N LEU A 341 26.33 -22.52 4.20
CA LEU A 341 27.36 -23.55 4.43
C LEU A 341 27.37 -24.60 3.32
N CYS A 342 26.20 -25.06 2.89
CA CYS A 342 26.05 -26.00 1.78
C CYS A 342 26.61 -25.43 0.46
N LYS A 343 26.36 -24.16 0.15
CA LYS A 343 26.91 -23.50 -1.05
C LYS A 343 28.43 -23.31 -0.99
N GLN A 344 29.00 -23.21 0.21
CA GLN A 344 30.45 -23.23 0.44
C GLN A 344 31.06 -24.63 0.35
N ASN A 345 30.25 -25.66 0.05
CA ASN A 345 30.63 -27.07 0.11
C ASN A 345 31.10 -27.52 1.52
N ASN A 346 30.69 -26.81 2.57
CA ASN A 346 30.99 -27.15 3.96
C ASN A 346 29.82 -27.94 4.58
N ILE A 347 29.52 -29.09 3.99
CA ILE A 347 28.34 -29.89 4.33
C ILE A 347 28.46 -30.49 5.74
N ASP A 348 29.66 -30.88 6.17
CA ASP A 348 29.87 -31.45 7.50
C ASP A 348 29.56 -30.43 8.61
N GLU A 349 29.90 -29.15 8.42
CA GLU A 349 29.51 -28.09 9.35
C GLU A 349 28.00 -27.83 9.32
N ALA A 350 27.39 -27.89 8.14
CA ALA A 350 25.93 -27.77 8.00
C ALA A 350 25.18 -28.83 8.83
N PHE A 351 25.70 -30.08 8.91
CA PHE A 351 25.15 -31.11 9.79
C PHE A 351 25.31 -30.79 11.28
N LYS A 352 26.43 -30.20 11.71
CA LYS A 352 26.63 -29.78 13.11
C LYS A 352 25.65 -28.68 13.51
N ILE A 353 25.38 -27.74 12.60
CA ILE A 353 24.38 -26.70 12.83
C ILE A 353 22.98 -27.31 12.96
N VAL A 354 22.62 -28.33 12.15
CA VAL A 354 21.35 -29.04 12.30
C VAL A 354 21.26 -29.76 13.65
N ALA A 355 22.33 -30.41 14.11
CA ALA A 355 22.34 -31.03 15.44
C ALA A 355 22.17 -29.98 16.55
N SER A 356 22.84 -28.84 16.43
CA SER A 356 22.71 -27.72 17.38
C SER A 356 21.29 -27.14 17.38
N MET A 357 20.65 -27.07 16.21
CA MET A 357 19.25 -26.65 16.06
C MET A 357 18.32 -27.56 16.86
N GLU A 358 18.52 -28.89 16.78
CA GLU A 358 17.74 -29.88 17.53
C GLU A 358 17.97 -29.80 19.05
N GLU A 359 19.22 -29.60 19.48
CA GLU A 359 19.58 -29.42 20.90
C GLU A 359 18.91 -28.19 21.52
N LEU A 360 18.71 -27.14 20.72
CA LEU A 360 18.02 -25.90 21.11
C LEU A 360 16.50 -25.97 20.92
N GLU A 361 15.94 -27.18 20.82
CA GLU A 361 14.51 -27.47 20.63
C GLU A 361 13.88 -26.85 19.35
N CYS A 362 14.72 -26.41 18.40
CA CYS A 362 14.30 -25.91 17.11
C CYS A 362 14.28 -27.09 16.11
N LYS A 363 13.11 -27.61 15.76
CA LYS A 363 13.01 -28.84 14.95
C LYS A 363 13.32 -28.57 13.48
N PRO A 364 14.28 -29.30 12.85
CA PRO A 364 14.50 -29.28 11.41
C PRO A 364 13.20 -29.59 10.67
N ASN A 365 12.94 -28.84 9.60
CA ASN A 365 11.75 -29.02 8.78
C ASN A 365 12.12 -29.57 7.39
N VAL A 366 11.10 -29.77 6.55
CA VAL A 366 11.28 -30.28 5.18
C VAL A 366 12.25 -29.41 4.37
N VAL A 367 12.30 -28.10 4.62
CA VAL A 367 13.23 -27.18 3.95
C VAL A 367 14.67 -27.41 4.41
N THR A 368 14.90 -27.61 5.71
CA THR A 368 16.22 -27.93 6.28
C THR A 368 16.80 -29.18 5.63
N CYS A 369 16.03 -30.28 5.63
CA CYS A 369 16.49 -31.55 5.08
C CYS A 369 16.66 -31.50 3.56
N ASN A 370 15.77 -30.82 2.83
CA ASN A 370 15.93 -30.63 1.39
C ASN A 370 17.18 -29.82 1.03
N THR A 371 17.56 -28.85 1.85
CA THR A 371 18.79 -28.07 1.66
C THR A 371 20.02 -28.96 1.76
N LEU A 372 20.07 -29.85 2.77
CA LEU A 372 21.14 -30.84 2.90
C LEU A 372 21.13 -31.89 1.78
N LEU A 373 19.95 -32.43 1.43
CA LEU A 373 19.79 -33.37 0.32
C LEU A 373 20.34 -32.78 -0.99
N GLY A 374 19.97 -31.53 -1.30
CA GLY A 374 20.43 -30.84 -2.50
C GLY A 374 21.94 -30.68 -2.52
N ALA A 375 22.53 -30.26 -1.41
CA ALA A 375 23.97 -30.10 -1.28
C ALA A 375 24.72 -31.44 -1.45
N LEU A 376 24.23 -32.51 -0.82
CA LEU A 376 24.81 -33.85 -0.92
C LEU A 376 24.72 -34.42 -2.34
N CYS A 377 23.57 -34.24 -3.01
CA CYS A 377 23.41 -34.65 -4.41
C CYS A 377 24.38 -33.90 -5.34
N LEU A 378 24.58 -32.58 -5.13
CA LEU A 378 25.53 -31.77 -5.90
C LEU A 378 26.99 -32.16 -5.63
N ALA A 379 27.35 -32.41 -4.37
CA ALA A 379 28.67 -32.93 -3.98
C ALA A 379 28.87 -34.38 -4.46
N GLY A 380 27.78 -35.08 -4.77
CA GLY A 380 27.78 -36.44 -5.28
C GLY A 380 27.83 -37.54 -4.24
N ASP A 381 27.65 -37.21 -2.96
CA ASP A 381 27.56 -38.19 -1.87
C ASP A 381 26.11 -38.70 -1.74
N LEU A 382 25.71 -39.52 -2.71
CA LEU A 382 24.37 -40.12 -2.74
C LEU A 382 24.12 -41.08 -1.58
N ARG A 383 25.17 -41.62 -0.95
CA ARG A 383 25.02 -42.49 0.23
C ARG A 383 24.47 -41.68 1.41
N LYS A 384 25.12 -40.57 1.77
CA LYS A 384 24.61 -39.68 2.83
C LYS A 384 23.25 -39.09 2.45
N ALA A 385 23.02 -38.77 1.17
CA ALA A 385 21.72 -38.26 0.72
C ALA A 385 20.57 -39.26 0.99
N ARG A 386 20.80 -40.56 0.75
CA ARG A 386 19.83 -41.63 1.09
C ARG A 386 19.59 -41.73 2.59
N GLU A 387 20.62 -41.59 3.41
CA GLU A 387 20.49 -41.61 4.88
C GLU A 387 19.60 -40.47 5.35
N VAL A 388 19.82 -39.24 4.89
CA VAL A 388 18.98 -38.08 5.21
C VAL A 388 17.52 -38.31 4.76
N MET A 389 17.31 -38.86 3.56
CA MET A 389 15.95 -39.14 3.07
C MET A 389 15.20 -40.18 3.93
N LYS A 390 15.90 -41.21 4.44
CA LYS A 390 15.33 -42.20 5.37
C LYS A 390 15.06 -41.59 6.74
N GLU A 391 15.99 -40.77 7.23
CA GLU A 391 15.86 -40.07 8.51
C GLU A 391 14.64 -39.14 8.53
N MET A 392 14.37 -38.43 7.43
CA MET A 392 13.14 -37.64 7.27
C MET A 392 11.89 -38.49 7.52
N GLY A 393 11.85 -39.71 6.99
CA GLY A 393 10.75 -40.65 7.19
C GLY A 393 10.56 -41.04 8.66
N TRP A 394 11.64 -41.41 9.36
CA TRP A 394 11.59 -41.81 10.78
C TRP A 394 11.28 -40.65 11.72
N LYS A 395 11.77 -39.44 11.42
CA LYS A 395 11.49 -38.21 12.18
C LYS A 395 10.10 -37.63 11.90
N GLY A 396 9.30 -38.26 11.01
CA GLY A 396 7.96 -37.79 10.66
C GLY A 396 7.95 -36.52 9.80
N VAL A 397 9.09 -36.17 9.20
CA VAL A 397 9.22 -35.06 8.24
C VAL A 397 8.79 -35.57 6.87
N GLY A 398 7.53 -35.31 6.51
CA GLY A 398 6.94 -35.81 5.27
C GLY A 398 7.73 -35.39 4.03
N LEU A 399 8.20 -36.36 3.26
CA LEU A 399 8.80 -36.13 1.94
C LEU A 399 7.78 -35.45 1.03
N ASN A 400 8.17 -34.34 0.43
CA ASN A 400 7.34 -33.60 -0.52
C ASN A 400 7.87 -33.75 -1.94
N LEU A 401 7.13 -33.21 -2.91
CA LEU A 401 7.52 -33.25 -4.33
C LEU A 401 8.94 -32.73 -4.58
N HIS A 402 9.36 -31.71 -3.83
CA HIS A 402 10.69 -31.14 -3.97
C HIS A 402 11.79 -32.09 -3.48
N SER A 403 11.54 -32.83 -2.40
CA SER A 403 12.46 -33.81 -1.81
C SER A 403 12.77 -34.92 -2.83
N TYR A 404 11.72 -35.50 -3.41
CA TYR A 404 11.84 -36.51 -4.47
C TYR A 404 12.58 -35.96 -5.69
N ARG A 405 12.25 -34.74 -6.12
CA ARG A 405 12.91 -34.11 -7.25
C ARG A 405 14.42 -33.96 -7.04
N ILE A 406 14.84 -33.45 -5.89
CA ILE A 406 16.26 -33.26 -5.57
C ILE A 406 17.02 -34.60 -5.71
N MET A 407 16.45 -35.66 -5.13
CA MET A 407 17.05 -36.99 -5.18
C MET A 407 17.05 -37.57 -6.59
N LEU A 408 15.96 -37.42 -7.35
CA LEU A 408 15.90 -37.86 -8.75
C LEU A 408 16.93 -37.13 -9.61
N ASP A 409 17.04 -35.80 -9.49
CA ASP A 409 18.01 -35.00 -10.23
C ASP A 409 19.45 -35.43 -9.88
N GLY A 410 19.73 -35.72 -8.60
CA GLY A 410 21.02 -36.23 -8.12
C GLY A 410 21.36 -37.64 -8.63
N LEU A 411 20.41 -38.58 -8.54
CA LEU A 411 20.56 -39.97 -9.02
C LEU A 411 20.78 -40.00 -10.52
N VAL A 412 20.00 -39.22 -11.28
CA VAL A 412 20.15 -39.09 -12.73
C VAL A 412 21.50 -38.48 -13.09
N GLY A 413 21.93 -37.43 -12.38
CA GLY A 413 23.23 -36.79 -12.60
C GLY A 413 24.43 -37.71 -12.38
N LYS A 414 24.34 -38.65 -11.43
CA LYS A 414 25.34 -39.72 -11.23
C LYS A 414 25.13 -40.96 -12.10
N GLY A 415 24.00 -41.04 -12.80
CA GLY A 415 23.63 -42.14 -13.66
C GLY A 415 23.12 -43.39 -12.92
N GLU A 416 22.65 -43.27 -11.69
CA GLU A 416 22.01 -44.35 -10.94
C GLU A 416 20.53 -44.48 -11.33
N ILE A 417 20.31 -44.88 -12.58
CA ILE A 417 18.99 -44.81 -13.23
C ILE A 417 17.99 -45.83 -12.67
N GLY A 418 18.43 -47.02 -12.28
CA GLY A 418 17.54 -48.04 -11.71
C GLY A 418 16.86 -47.58 -10.42
N GLU A 419 17.62 -46.93 -9.52
CA GLU A 419 17.05 -46.37 -8.30
C GLU A 419 16.21 -45.12 -8.59
N ALA A 420 16.59 -44.31 -9.57
CA ALA A 420 15.76 -43.18 -10.01
C ALA A 420 14.37 -43.65 -10.48
N CYS A 421 14.28 -44.78 -11.20
CA CYS A 421 13.00 -45.39 -11.58
C CYS A 421 12.19 -45.85 -10.38
N PHE A 422 12.80 -46.56 -9.43
CA PHE A 422 12.13 -47.00 -8.21
C PHE A 422 11.58 -45.82 -7.41
N LEU A 423 12.39 -44.78 -7.24
CA LEU A 423 12.02 -43.58 -6.49
C LEU A 423 10.89 -42.78 -7.19
N LEU A 424 10.87 -42.80 -8.52
CA LEU A 424 9.81 -42.22 -9.33
C LEU A 424 8.50 -43.01 -9.18
N GLU A 425 8.57 -44.34 -9.14
CA GLU A 425 7.41 -45.21 -8.89
C GLU A 425 6.83 -44.97 -7.49
N GLU A 426 7.67 -44.89 -6.46
CA GLU A 426 7.25 -44.57 -5.09
C GLU A 426 6.55 -43.20 -5.00
N MET A 427 7.10 -42.19 -5.69
CA MET A 427 6.49 -40.85 -5.76
C MET A 427 5.11 -40.90 -6.44
N LEU A 428 4.98 -41.70 -7.51
CA LEU A 428 3.73 -41.90 -8.24
C LEU A 428 2.68 -42.72 -7.47
N GLU A 429 3.10 -43.59 -6.56
CA GLU A 429 2.22 -44.32 -5.63
C GLU A 429 1.69 -43.40 -4.52
N LYS A 430 2.53 -42.47 -4.05
CA LYS A 430 2.17 -41.45 -3.04
C LYS A 430 1.35 -40.28 -3.60
N CYS A 431 0.86 -40.38 -4.84
CA CYS A 431 0.10 -39.33 -5.55
C CYS A 431 0.82 -37.97 -5.60
N LEU A 432 2.16 -37.96 -5.57
CA LEU A 432 2.95 -36.76 -5.79
C LEU A 432 3.27 -36.63 -7.28
N PHE A 433 2.82 -35.54 -7.90
CA PHE A 433 2.87 -35.38 -9.35
C PHE A 433 4.12 -34.60 -9.79
N PRO A 434 5.09 -35.22 -10.47
CA PRO A 434 6.25 -34.52 -10.99
C PRO A 434 5.92 -33.74 -12.26
N ARG A 435 6.79 -32.79 -12.60
CA ARG A 435 6.70 -32.03 -13.84
C ARG A 435 7.10 -32.92 -15.01
N SER A 436 6.53 -32.66 -16.19
CA SER A 436 6.86 -33.32 -17.46
C SER A 436 8.38 -33.39 -17.71
N SER A 437 9.12 -32.33 -17.36
CA SER A 437 10.59 -32.25 -17.50
C SER A 437 11.38 -33.29 -16.69
N THR A 438 10.87 -33.74 -15.53
CA THR A 438 11.56 -34.71 -14.67
C THR A 438 11.50 -36.10 -15.26
N PHE A 439 10.34 -36.48 -15.82
CA PHE A 439 10.18 -37.73 -16.57
C PHE A 439 11.02 -37.73 -17.86
N ASP A 440 10.97 -36.63 -18.61
CA ASP A 440 11.71 -36.50 -19.85
C ASP A 440 13.21 -36.70 -19.66
N ASN A 441 13.78 -36.19 -18.57
CA ASN A 441 15.21 -36.34 -18.28
C ASN A 441 15.57 -37.78 -17.92
N ILE A 442 14.75 -38.46 -17.11
CA ILE A 442 14.98 -39.87 -16.72
C ILE A 442 14.91 -40.77 -17.96
N ILE A 443 13.87 -40.62 -18.79
CA ILE A 443 13.69 -41.42 -20.00
C ILE A 443 14.81 -41.16 -21.01
N PHE A 444 15.19 -39.89 -21.20
CA PHE A 444 16.33 -39.54 -22.04
C PHE A 444 17.63 -40.21 -21.58
N GLN A 445 17.91 -40.21 -20.28
CA GLN A 445 19.12 -40.82 -19.71
C GLN A 445 19.07 -42.36 -19.77
N MET A 446 17.91 -42.99 -19.60
CA MET A 446 17.72 -44.43 -19.85
C MET A 446 18.05 -44.79 -21.31
N CYS A 447 17.55 -44.00 -22.27
CA CYS A 447 17.84 -44.18 -23.69
C CYS A 447 19.33 -43.99 -24.02
N GLN A 448 20.02 -43.05 -23.37
CA GLN A 448 21.48 -42.87 -23.53
C GLN A 448 22.27 -44.08 -23.02
N LYS A 449 21.82 -44.72 -21.94
CA LYS A 449 22.45 -45.92 -21.36
C LYS A 449 22.07 -47.24 -22.04
N GLY A 450 21.22 -47.19 -23.07
CA GLY A 450 20.77 -48.38 -23.81
C GLY A 450 19.64 -49.18 -23.14
N LEU A 451 19.07 -48.67 -22.04
CA LEU A 451 17.96 -49.28 -21.31
C LEU A 451 16.60 -48.94 -21.96
N ILE A 452 16.47 -49.21 -23.26
CA ILE A 452 15.32 -48.77 -24.07
C ILE A 452 14.02 -49.49 -23.66
N ALA A 453 14.11 -50.77 -23.29
CA ALA A 453 12.93 -51.55 -22.88
C ALA A 453 12.29 -51.00 -21.60
N GLU A 454 13.12 -50.72 -20.59
CA GLU A 454 12.67 -50.12 -19.32
C GLU A 454 12.14 -48.69 -19.53
N ALA A 455 12.77 -47.91 -20.44
CA ALA A 455 12.31 -46.57 -20.80
C ALA A 455 10.90 -46.59 -21.42
N ILE A 456 10.62 -47.56 -22.30
CA ILE A 456 9.30 -47.76 -22.91
C ILE A 456 8.27 -48.18 -21.85
N GLU A 457 8.63 -49.09 -20.95
CA GLU A 457 7.74 -49.53 -19.87
C GLU A 457 7.37 -48.37 -18.94
N LEU A 458 8.36 -47.57 -18.54
CA LEU A 458 8.14 -46.38 -17.72
C LEU A 458 7.23 -45.36 -18.45
N THR A 459 7.46 -45.13 -19.75
CA THR A 459 6.61 -44.25 -20.57
C THR A 459 5.17 -44.74 -20.61
N LYS A 460 4.94 -46.05 -20.76
CA LYS A 460 3.59 -46.65 -20.73
C LYS A 460 2.91 -46.43 -19.38
N LYS A 461 3.63 -46.61 -18.26
CA LYS A 461 3.10 -46.37 -16.90
C LYS A 461 2.73 -44.90 -16.69
N ILE A 462 3.52 -43.96 -17.22
CA ILE A 462 3.25 -42.51 -17.16
C ILE A 462 2.00 -42.16 -17.96
N VAL A 463 1.86 -42.68 -19.18
CA VAL A 463 0.67 -42.48 -20.03
C VAL A 463 -0.58 -43.10 -19.39
N ALA A 464 -0.47 -44.28 -18.77
CA ALA A 464 -1.57 -44.93 -18.06
C ALA A 464 -2.09 -44.12 -16.86
N LYS A 465 -1.24 -43.27 -16.26
CA LYS A 465 -1.62 -42.32 -15.21
C LYS A 465 -2.07 -40.95 -15.75
N SER A 466 -2.41 -40.88 -17.04
CA SER A 466 -2.91 -39.68 -17.76
C SER A 466 -1.90 -38.53 -17.90
N PHE A 467 -0.60 -38.83 -17.84
CA PHE A 467 0.45 -37.83 -18.10
C PHE A 467 0.90 -37.87 -19.55
N VAL A 468 1.10 -36.69 -20.14
CA VAL A 468 1.61 -36.53 -21.51
C VAL A 468 3.14 -36.43 -21.46
N PRO A 469 3.89 -37.40 -22.02
CA PRO A 469 5.35 -37.29 -22.13
C PRO A 469 5.72 -36.11 -23.04
N GLY A 470 6.76 -35.37 -22.67
CA GLY A 470 7.20 -34.20 -23.44
C GLY A 470 7.93 -34.59 -24.73
N ALA A 471 8.17 -33.60 -25.60
CA ALA A 471 8.82 -33.82 -26.90
C ALA A 471 10.20 -34.49 -26.78
N ARG A 472 10.96 -34.18 -25.72
CA ARG A 472 12.27 -34.77 -25.44
C ARG A 472 12.21 -36.28 -25.19
N THR A 473 11.14 -36.76 -24.54
CA THR A 473 10.93 -38.20 -24.33
C THR A 473 10.79 -38.93 -25.66
N TRP A 474 9.91 -38.42 -26.54
CA TRP A 474 9.67 -39.03 -27.85
C TRP A 474 10.90 -38.98 -28.74
N GLU A 475 11.61 -37.85 -28.78
CA GLU A 475 12.85 -37.70 -29.52
C GLU A 475 13.93 -38.70 -29.04
N ALA A 476 14.09 -38.87 -27.72
CA ALA A 476 15.04 -39.81 -27.14
C ALA A 476 14.74 -41.26 -27.51
N LEU A 477 13.46 -41.65 -27.42
CA LEU A 477 13.00 -43.00 -27.75
C LEU A 477 13.20 -43.28 -29.24
N LEU A 478 12.80 -42.36 -30.12
CA LEU A 478 12.90 -42.53 -31.59
C LEU A 478 14.34 -42.57 -32.10
N LEU A 479 15.24 -41.73 -31.57
CA LEU A 479 16.63 -41.67 -32.01
C LEU A 479 17.46 -42.89 -31.57
N LYS A 480 17.14 -43.48 -30.42
CA LYS A 480 17.91 -44.60 -29.83
C LYS A 480 17.28 -45.97 -30.08
N SER A 481 15.98 -46.04 -30.39
CA SER A 481 15.31 -47.28 -30.80
C SER A 481 15.72 -47.78 -32.19
N GLY A 482 16.71 -47.14 -32.84
CA GLY A 482 17.35 -47.49 -34.11
C GLY A 482 16.64 -48.59 -34.88
N PHE A 483 15.78 -48.19 -35.82
CA PHE A 483 15.04 -49.04 -36.76
C PHE A 483 15.73 -50.38 -37.07
N LYS A 484 15.44 -51.39 -36.25
CA LYS A 484 15.64 -52.82 -36.52
C LYS A 484 14.47 -53.61 -35.95
N GLN A 485 13.26 -53.22 -36.33
CA GLN A 485 12.15 -54.15 -36.48
C GLN A 485 11.33 -53.64 -37.65
N GLY A 486 11.14 -54.50 -38.65
CA GLY A 486 10.44 -54.17 -39.88
C GLY A 486 9.05 -53.61 -39.57
N PHE A 487 8.64 -52.62 -40.36
CA PHE A 487 7.26 -52.18 -40.42
C PHE A 487 6.37 -53.39 -40.70
N SER A 488 5.75 -53.93 -39.65
CA SER A 488 4.38 -54.41 -39.73
C SER A 488 3.55 -53.40 -38.99
N GLU A 489 2.83 -52.58 -39.76
CA GLU A 489 1.80 -51.67 -39.30
C GLU A 489 0.92 -52.35 -38.24
N THR A 490 1.05 -51.96 -36.97
CA THR A 490 0.02 -52.12 -35.93
C THR A 490 0.59 -51.65 -34.59
N THR A 491 0.54 -50.34 -34.31
CA THR A 491 0.28 -49.79 -32.95
C THR A 491 0.37 -48.26 -32.84
N PHE A 492 0.47 -47.48 -33.93
CA PHE A 492 0.38 -46.02 -33.79
C PHE A 492 -1.05 -45.52 -33.48
N PHE A 493 -2.09 -46.31 -33.81
CA PHE A 493 -3.49 -45.99 -33.50
C PHE A 493 -3.94 -46.39 -32.08
N GLY A 494 -3.13 -47.14 -31.32
CA GLY A 494 -3.51 -47.57 -29.97
C GLY A 494 -3.27 -46.54 -28.87
N LEU A 495 -2.42 -45.54 -29.12
CA LEU A 495 -2.05 -44.49 -28.14
C LEU A 495 -2.86 -43.19 -28.32
N LEU A 496 -3.64 -43.07 -29.39
CA LEU A 496 -4.53 -41.93 -29.68
C LEU A 496 -6.01 -42.37 -29.76
N GLY A 497 -6.40 -43.33 -28.92
CA GLY A 497 -7.73 -43.91 -28.94
C GLY A 497 -8.64 -43.44 -27.81
N GLN A 498 -9.58 -42.56 -28.19
CA GLN A 498 -10.97 -42.41 -27.70
C GLN A 498 -11.26 -41.39 -26.56
N ASN A 499 -11.80 -40.25 -27.02
CA ASN A 499 -12.77 -39.30 -26.43
C ASN A 499 -12.55 -38.71 -25.04
#